data_AF-A0A392M481-F1
#
_entry.id   AF-A0A392M481-F1
#
_cell.length_a   1.000
_cell.length_b   1.000
_cell.length_c   1.000
_cell.angle_alpha   90.00
_cell.angle_beta   90.00
_cell.angle_gamma   90.00
#
_symmetry.space_group_name_H-M   'P 1'
#
loop_
_entity.id
_entity.type
_entity.pdbx_description
1 polymer ?
#
loop_
_entity_poly.entity_id
_entity_poly.type
_entity_poly.pdbx_seq_one_letter_code
_entity_poly.pdbx_strand_id
1 'polypeptide(L)'
;ITWLIKIAADQKGPKKTKKKVKSRASVVLEQSGSGGSSSLGGVSSSQGGVHTGSPVVREPPAKKQREDPFIDIDALEQPFLLPRCFSSRGFMENHPPMVADVERAIILDLGPAARQDRLVQDIAAVMRLLETALVLNNEKDNSTRDLEKLKFRNEKLEAEAKKLREMQAALGKAEKDLGDMRTSHAEEKKKLKDEIRDLKLAMTPAADEAVTARDLTTRAELVERIKKLGQDVFIGAKHSWENAFAQL
;
A
#
# COMPACT_ATOMS: atom_id res chain seq x y z
N ILE A 1 -24.94 38.38 20.11
CA ILE A 1 -24.27 39.50 19.40
C ILE A 1 -22.96 39.68 20.16
N THR A 2 -21.82 39.06 19.83
CA THR A 2 -21.04 39.19 18.60
C THR A 2 -20.02 38.03 18.53
N TRP A 3 -20.33 36.93 17.86
CA TRP A 3 -19.30 35.97 17.39
C TRP A 3 -19.78 35.10 16.21
N LEU A 4 -20.81 35.55 15.51
CA LEU A 4 -21.22 34.99 14.23
C LEU A 4 -20.82 36.01 13.17
N ILE A 5 -19.77 35.68 12.40
CA ILE A 5 -19.53 35.99 10.97
C ILE A 5 -18.02 35.86 10.72
N LYS A 6 -17.57 34.70 10.22
CA LYS A 6 -16.40 34.60 9.33
C LYS A 6 -16.42 33.29 8.54
N ILE A 7 -17.49 33.05 7.77
CA ILE A 7 -17.46 32.09 6.66
C ILE A 7 -18.16 32.73 5.46
N ALA A 8 -17.37 33.34 4.59
CA ALA A 8 -17.62 33.66 3.18
C ALA A 8 -16.31 34.35 2.69
N ALA A 9 -15.64 33.98 1.61
CA ALA A 9 -15.95 33.10 0.50
C ALA A 9 -14.63 32.64 -0.12
N ASP A 10 -14.52 31.33 -0.42
CA ASP A 10 -13.59 30.84 -1.42
C ASP A 10 -14.42 30.32 -2.59
N GLN A 11 -14.33 31.00 -3.73
CA GLN A 11 -14.91 30.58 -5.00
C GLN A 11 -13.89 30.89 -6.11
N LYS A 12 -13.27 29.81 -6.58
CA LYS A 12 -12.94 29.49 -7.99
C LYS A 12 -12.22 30.53 -8.85
N GLY A 13 -11.06 30.10 -9.36
CA GLY A 13 -10.80 30.13 -10.81
C GLY A 13 -9.36 30.43 -11.25
N PRO A 14 -8.77 29.66 -12.19
CA PRO A 14 -7.32 29.63 -12.44
C PRO A 14 -6.86 30.68 -13.46
N LYS A 15 -5.63 31.18 -13.33
CA LYS A 15 -4.94 31.92 -14.41
C LYS A 15 -3.53 31.41 -14.64
N LYS A 16 -3.32 30.93 -15.87
CA LYS A 16 -2.06 30.51 -16.49
C LYS A 16 -1.09 31.69 -16.60
N THR A 17 0.16 31.49 -16.22
CA THR A 17 1.31 32.20 -16.82
C THR A 17 2.49 31.24 -17.00
N LYS A 18 3.18 31.42 -18.13
CA LYS A 18 4.16 30.51 -18.73
C LYS A 18 5.59 30.76 -18.22
N LYS A 19 6.36 29.66 -18.12
CA LYS A 19 7.80 29.44 -18.39
C LYS A 19 8.83 30.47 -17.87
N LYS A 20 9.81 30.00 -17.10
CA LYS A 20 11.24 30.01 -17.49
C LYS A 20 12.08 28.97 -16.74
N VAL A 21 13.01 28.38 -17.48
CA VAL A 21 13.98 27.31 -17.18
C VAL A 21 15.21 27.87 -16.42
N LYS A 22 15.88 27.08 -15.56
CA LYS A 22 17.31 26.62 -15.70
C LYS A 22 17.92 26.02 -14.40
N SER A 23 18.07 24.69 -14.42
CA SER A 23 19.17 23.77 -14.02
C SER A 23 20.16 23.98 -12.83
N ARG A 24 20.46 22.81 -12.20
CA ARG A 24 21.70 22.29 -11.51
C ARG A 24 21.96 22.75 -10.07
N ALA A 25 22.56 21.98 -9.15
CA ALA A 25 22.88 20.54 -8.98
C ALA A 25 23.36 20.34 -7.51
N SER A 26 23.18 19.11 -6.98
CA SER A 26 23.97 18.35 -5.98
C SER A 26 24.70 19.05 -4.81
N VAL A 27 24.46 18.58 -3.57
CA VAL A 27 25.54 18.13 -2.66
C VAL A 27 24.98 17.24 -1.53
N VAL A 28 25.59 16.07 -1.41
CA VAL A 28 25.53 15.14 -0.29
C VAL A 28 26.64 15.54 0.69
N LEU A 29 26.35 15.59 1.99
CA LEU A 29 27.38 15.34 3.00
C LEU A 29 26.78 14.81 4.30
N GLU A 30 27.26 13.62 4.64
CA GLU A 30 27.15 12.84 5.87
C GLU A 30 27.93 13.45 7.05
N GLN A 31 27.86 12.76 8.20
CA GLN A 31 28.59 12.92 9.48
C GLN A 31 27.82 13.76 10.53
N SER A 32 27.64 13.36 11.79
CA SER A 32 28.18 12.32 12.69
C SER A 32 27.27 12.37 13.96
N GLY A 33 26.96 11.31 14.73
CA GLY A 33 27.85 10.42 15.46
C GLY A 33 28.18 10.97 16.86
N SER A 34 27.40 10.62 17.91
CA SER A 34 27.88 10.62 19.31
C SER A 34 27.00 9.73 20.18
N GLY A 35 27.59 8.63 20.67
CA GLY A 35 27.00 7.72 21.65
C GLY A 35 27.42 8.01 23.10
N GLY A 36 26.94 7.16 24.01
CA GLY A 36 27.28 7.08 25.44
C GLY A 36 26.11 7.50 26.34
N SER A 37 25.40 6.54 26.98
CA SER A 37 25.64 6.03 28.36
C SER A 37 25.45 7.12 29.43
N SER A 38 24.72 6.98 30.55
CA SER A 38 24.67 5.87 31.51
C SER A 38 23.52 6.06 32.53
N SER A 39 23.09 4.97 33.16
CA SER A 39 22.31 4.94 34.41
C SER A 39 23.15 5.31 35.66
N LEU A 40 22.47 5.74 36.74
CA LEU A 40 22.67 5.47 38.20
C LEU A 40 22.07 6.64 39.02
N GLY A 41 21.13 6.42 39.94
CA GLY A 41 21.37 6.15 41.38
C GLY A 41 20.64 7.25 42.20
N GLY A 42 19.74 6.92 43.15
CA GLY A 42 19.96 7.03 44.61
C GLY A 42 20.42 8.44 45.06
N VAL A 43 19.87 9.18 46.03
CA VAL A 43 19.29 8.82 47.33
C VAL A 43 18.52 10.01 47.95
N SER A 44 17.56 9.68 48.83
CA SER A 44 17.38 10.17 50.21
C SER A 44 17.43 11.67 50.57
N SER A 45 16.39 12.10 51.28
CA SER A 45 16.48 13.05 52.40
C SER A 45 15.44 12.73 53.46
N SER A 46 15.92 12.62 54.69
CA SER A 46 15.22 12.25 55.92
C SER A 46 15.43 13.32 56.97
N GLN A 47 14.37 13.81 57.60
CA GLN A 47 14.27 14.28 59.00
C GLN A 47 12.86 14.88 59.18
N GLY A 48 12.13 14.69 60.28
CA GLY A 48 12.40 14.03 61.55
C GLY A 48 11.44 14.59 62.60
N GLY A 49 10.79 13.69 63.36
CA GLY A 49 10.11 13.96 64.62
C GLY A 49 8.59 14.19 64.55
N VAL A 50 7.77 13.79 65.52
CA VAL A 50 8.02 13.05 66.76
C VAL A 50 6.63 12.65 67.32
N HIS A 51 6.43 11.34 67.53
CA HIS A 51 5.49 10.58 68.39
C HIS A 51 4.17 11.17 68.94
N THR A 52 3.07 10.41 68.77
CA THR A 52 2.32 9.75 69.87
C THR A 52 1.12 8.93 69.34
N GLY A 53 1.03 7.65 69.68
CA GLY A 53 -0.15 6.80 69.44
C GLY A 53 0.18 5.32 69.21
N SER A 54 -0.12 4.46 70.18
CA SER A 54 0.01 3.00 70.09
C SER A 54 -0.80 2.41 68.92
N PRO A 55 -0.26 1.46 68.13
CA PRO A 55 -1.05 0.79 67.11
C PRO A 55 -1.79 -0.39 67.74
N VAL A 56 -3.11 -0.24 67.95
CA VAL A 56 -3.98 -1.42 67.99
C VAL A 56 -3.97 -2.01 66.59
N VAL A 57 -3.43 -3.21 66.45
CA VAL A 57 -3.48 -4.00 65.21
C VAL A 57 -4.95 -4.31 64.92
N ARG A 58 -5.59 -3.50 64.08
CA ARG A 58 -6.82 -3.88 63.39
C ARG A 58 -6.43 -4.67 62.15
N GLU A 59 -6.90 -5.89 62.09
CA GLU A 59 -6.85 -6.76 60.91
C GLU A 59 -7.47 -6.03 59.71
N PRO A 60 -6.83 -6.01 58.52
CA PRO A 60 -7.38 -5.37 57.34
C PRO A 60 -8.68 -6.06 56.91
N PRO A 61 -9.76 -5.35 56.59
CA PRO A 61 -10.96 -5.98 56.04
C PRO A 61 -10.60 -6.72 54.74
N ALA A 62 -11.04 -7.97 54.63
CA ALA A 62 -10.80 -8.81 53.47
C ALA A 62 -11.13 -8.05 52.18
N LYS A 63 -10.17 -8.06 51.24
CA LYS A 63 -10.31 -7.46 49.92
C LYS A 63 -11.57 -8.03 49.26
N LYS A 64 -12.66 -7.26 49.22
CA LYS A 64 -13.75 -7.55 48.30
C LYS A 64 -13.16 -7.44 46.90
N GLN A 65 -13.18 -8.55 46.17
CA GLN A 65 -12.92 -8.57 44.74
C GLN A 65 -13.89 -7.58 44.12
N ARG A 66 -13.36 -6.47 43.60
CA ARG A 66 -14.12 -5.59 42.72
C ARG A 66 -14.36 -6.41 41.47
N GLU A 67 -15.56 -6.97 41.34
CA GLU A 67 -16.02 -7.37 40.02
C GLU A 67 -16.14 -6.07 39.24
N ASP A 68 -15.18 -5.82 38.35
CA ASP A 68 -15.36 -4.82 37.31
C ASP A 68 -16.51 -5.34 36.45
N PRO A 69 -17.69 -4.71 36.48
CA PRO A 69 -18.74 -5.10 35.57
C PRO A 69 -18.18 -4.82 34.17
N PHE A 70 -18.03 -5.88 33.38
CA PHE A 70 -17.73 -5.75 31.97
C PHE A 70 -18.92 -5.02 31.37
N ILE A 71 -18.78 -3.71 31.14
CA ILE A 71 -19.83 -2.91 30.53
C ILE A 71 -19.84 -3.30 29.07
N ASP A 72 -20.86 -4.07 28.68
CA ASP A 72 -21.15 -4.36 27.29
C ASP A 72 -21.48 -3.05 26.57
N ILE A 73 -20.57 -2.62 25.70
CA ILE A 73 -20.69 -1.36 24.97
C ILE A 73 -21.83 -1.43 23.93
N ASP A 74 -22.19 -2.64 23.47
CA ASP A 74 -23.29 -2.83 22.52
C ASP A 74 -24.66 -2.77 23.22
N ALA A 75 -24.72 -3.01 24.53
CA ALA A 75 -25.93 -2.78 25.35
C ALA A 75 -26.21 -1.27 25.61
N LEU A 76 -25.26 -0.38 25.31
CA LEU A 76 -25.43 1.08 25.44
C LEU A 76 -26.19 1.72 24.27
N GLU A 77 -26.65 0.94 23.29
CA GLU A 77 -27.60 1.43 22.26
C GLU A 77 -28.97 1.81 22.84
N GLN A 78 -29.24 1.51 24.12
CA GLN A 78 -30.45 1.95 24.78
C GLN A 78 -30.42 3.49 24.96
N PRO A 79 -31.40 4.23 24.41
CA PRO A 79 -31.54 5.66 24.67
C PRO A 79 -31.51 5.91 26.17
N PHE A 80 -30.81 6.94 26.63
CA PHE A 80 -30.77 7.28 28.05
C PHE A 80 -32.21 7.35 28.60
N LEU A 81 -32.59 6.36 29.41
CA LEU A 81 -33.90 6.34 30.03
C LEU A 81 -33.83 7.33 31.17
N LEU A 82 -34.36 8.54 30.95
CA LEU A 82 -34.64 9.44 32.07
C LEU A 82 -35.47 8.66 33.10
N PRO A 83 -35.21 8.84 34.41
CA PRO A 83 -36.05 8.25 35.44
C PRO A 83 -37.53 8.52 35.11
N ARG A 84 -38.39 7.51 35.29
CA ARG A 84 -39.80 7.57 34.82
C ARG A 84 -40.54 8.83 35.25
N CYS A 85 -40.15 9.41 36.38
CA CYS A 85 -40.69 10.67 36.91
C CYS A 85 -40.54 11.87 35.96
N PHE A 86 -39.57 11.86 35.04
CA PHE A 86 -39.41 12.90 34.02
C PHE A 86 -40.31 12.71 32.80
N SER A 87 -40.83 11.51 32.57
CA SER A 87 -41.72 11.19 31.43
C SER A 87 -43.21 11.25 31.80
N SER A 88 -43.54 11.01 33.08
CA SER A 88 -44.90 11.08 33.61
C SER A 88 -45.31 12.52 33.91
N ARG A 89 -46.17 13.09 33.06
CA ARG A 89 -46.79 14.41 33.29
C ARG A 89 -47.53 14.43 34.62
N GLY A 90 -47.32 15.46 35.45
CA GLY A 90 -47.99 15.60 36.74
C GLY A 90 -47.32 14.82 37.89
N PHE A 91 -46.20 14.11 37.64
CA PHE A 91 -45.61 13.24 38.66
C PHE A 91 -44.99 14.03 39.82
N MET A 92 -44.28 15.11 39.56
CA MET A 92 -43.68 15.93 40.62
C MET A 92 -44.74 16.74 41.37
N GLU A 93 -45.86 17.04 40.72
CA GLU A 93 -47.02 17.70 41.33
C GLU A 93 -47.73 16.77 42.32
N ASN A 94 -47.85 15.48 41.98
CA ASN A 94 -48.45 14.45 42.85
C ASN A 94 -47.46 13.87 43.88
N HIS A 95 -46.15 14.01 43.61
CA HIS A 95 -45.06 13.54 44.46
C HIS A 95 -44.03 14.66 44.63
N PRO A 96 -44.36 15.71 45.40
CA PRO A 96 -43.44 16.82 45.60
C PRO A 96 -42.15 16.29 46.23
N PRO A 97 -40.97 16.66 45.69
CA PRO A 97 -39.71 16.20 46.24
C PRO A 97 -39.58 16.71 47.68
N MET A 98 -39.49 15.78 48.62
CA MET A 98 -39.32 16.10 50.03
C MET A 98 -37.83 16.04 50.38
N VAL A 99 -37.27 17.18 50.76
CA VAL A 99 -35.91 17.26 51.31
C VAL A 99 -35.99 16.93 52.80
N ALA A 100 -35.09 16.10 53.31
CA ALA A 100 -35.09 15.76 54.74
C ALA A 100 -34.85 17.02 55.59
N ASP A 101 -35.45 17.10 56.78
CA ASP A 101 -35.33 18.29 57.62
C ASP A 101 -33.88 18.61 58.02
N VAL A 102 -33.07 17.56 58.20
CA VAL A 102 -31.62 17.68 58.44
C VAL A 102 -30.90 18.31 57.25
N GLU A 103 -31.21 17.89 56.02
CA GLU A 103 -30.60 18.46 54.81
C GLU A 103 -31.05 19.90 54.58
N ARG A 104 -32.33 20.19 54.82
CA ARG A 104 -32.85 21.56 54.79
C ARG A 104 -32.12 22.47 55.77
N ALA A 105 -31.91 22.01 57.01
CA ALA A 105 -31.16 22.76 58.02
C ALA A 105 -29.72 23.04 57.55
N ILE A 106 -29.01 22.03 57.03
CA ILE A 106 -27.64 22.18 56.51
C ILE A 106 -27.58 23.18 55.35
N ILE A 107 -28.51 23.10 54.40
CA ILE A 107 -28.55 24.01 53.24
C ILE A 107 -28.83 25.45 53.70
N LEU A 108 -29.75 25.63 54.64
CA LEU A 108 -30.12 26.95 55.15
C LEU A 108 -29.00 27.58 55.99
N ASP A 109 -28.25 26.77 56.76
CA ASP A 109 -27.11 27.19 57.60
C ASP A 109 -25.91 27.71 56.79
N LEU A 110 -25.71 27.19 55.57
CA LEU A 110 -24.62 27.62 54.66
C LEU A 110 -24.65 29.13 54.31
N GLY A 111 -25.79 29.80 54.56
CA GLY A 111 -25.99 31.22 54.26
C GLY A 111 -26.37 31.49 52.78
N PRO A 112 -27.08 32.58 52.47
CA PRO A 112 -27.58 32.84 51.11
C PRO A 112 -26.50 32.96 50.04
N ALA A 113 -25.39 33.63 50.33
CA ALA A 113 -24.31 33.85 49.37
C ALA A 113 -23.58 32.55 49.02
N ALA A 114 -23.23 31.72 50.01
CA ALA A 114 -22.54 30.45 49.75
C ALA A 114 -23.42 29.46 48.98
N ARG A 115 -24.75 29.48 49.19
CA ARG A 115 -25.67 28.70 48.34
C ARG A 115 -25.66 29.16 46.89
N GLN A 116 -25.66 30.47 46.65
CA GLN A 116 -25.57 31.04 45.31
C GLN A 116 -24.27 30.60 44.64
N ASP A 117 -23.13 30.73 45.33
CA ASP A 117 -21.82 30.32 44.81
C ASP A 117 -21.79 28.82 44.52
N ARG A 118 -22.36 27.99 45.40
CA ARG A 118 -22.43 26.55 45.19
C ARG A 118 -23.29 26.19 43.98
N LEU A 119 -24.45 26.82 43.81
CA LEU A 119 -25.30 26.64 42.64
C LEU A 119 -24.58 27.03 41.35
N VAL A 120 -23.86 28.15 41.35
CA VAL A 120 -23.06 28.57 40.19
C VAL A 120 -21.97 27.55 39.87
N GLN A 121 -21.27 27.01 40.88
CA GLN A 121 -20.28 25.96 40.71
C GLN A 121 -20.88 24.67 40.14
N ASP A 122 -22.03 24.24 40.67
CA ASP A 122 -22.70 23.01 40.23
C ASP A 122 -23.24 23.17 38.81
N ILE A 123 -23.79 24.33 38.45
CA ILE A 123 -24.18 24.67 37.06
C ILE A 123 -22.96 24.61 36.13
N ALA A 124 -21.83 25.19 36.54
CA ALA A 124 -20.60 25.14 35.75
C ALA A 124 -20.06 23.69 35.63
N ALA A 125 -20.22 22.85 36.66
CA ALA A 125 -19.85 21.44 36.60
C ALA A 125 -20.73 20.67 35.60
N VAL A 126 -22.04 20.89 35.61
CA VAL A 126 -22.97 20.27 34.64
C VAL A 126 -22.67 20.73 33.21
N MET A 127 -22.36 22.01 33.02
CA MET A 127 -21.99 22.54 31.69
C MET A 127 -20.73 21.88 31.14
N ARG A 128 -19.68 21.72 31.96
CA ARG A 128 -18.46 20.99 31.57
C ARG A 128 -18.71 19.52 31.25
N LEU A 129 -19.60 18.86 32.00
CA LEU A 129 -19.98 17.48 31.71
C LEU A 129 -20.70 17.37 30.36
N LEU A 130 -21.60 18.31 30.06
CA LEU A 130 -22.29 18.39 28.78
C LEU A 130 -21.31 18.64 27.63
N GLU A 131 -20.38 19.59 27.78
CA GLU A 131 -19.33 19.85 26.80
C GLU A 131 -18.49 18.59 26.53
N THR A 132 -18.08 17.90 27.60
CA THR A 132 -17.34 16.64 27.49
C THR A 132 -18.15 15.58 26.74
N ALA A 133 -19.44 15.42 27.05
CA ALA A 133 -20.31 14.49 26.36
C ALA A 133 -20.44 14.83 24.86
N LEU A 134 -20.56 16.11 24.50
CA LEU A 134 -20.62 16.55 23.10
C LEU A 134 -19.31 16.30 22.35
N VAL A 135 -18.16 16.58 22.97
CA VAL A 135 -16.84 16.31 22.38
C VAL A 135 -16.67 14.82 22.13
N LEU A 136 -16.96 13.98 23.13
CA LEU A 136 -16.87 12.52 23.00
C LEU A 136 -17.80 11.97 21.92
N ASN A 137 -19.02 12.51 21.79
CA ASN A 137 -19.95 12.08 20.75
C ASN A 137 -19.42 12.39 19.34
N ASN A 138 -18.84 13.59 19.15
CA ASN A 138 -18.20 13.96 17.88
C ASN A 138 -16.98 13.09 17.55
N GLU A 139 -16.17 12.73 18.55
CA GLU A 139 -15.02 11.83 18.37
C GLU A 139 -15.46 10.43 17.94
N LYS A 140 -16.54 9.90 18.52
CA LYS A 140 -17.14 8.63 18.12
C LYS A 140 -17.59 8.69 16.66
N ASP A 141 -18.33 9.72 16.26
CA ASP A 141 -18.82 9.90 14.88
C ASP A 141 -17.69 10.09 13.86
N ASN A 142 -16.60 10.77 14.26
CA ASN A 142 -15.41 10.90 13.42
C ASN A 142 -14.69 9.56 13.27
N SER A 143 -14.55 8.81 14.37
CA SER A 143 -13.90 7.50 14.39
C SER A 143 -14.66 6.48 13.54
N THR A 144 -15.99 6.45 13.60
CA THR A 144 -16.82 5.57 12.77
C THR A 144 -16.66 5.90 11.28
N ARG A 145 -16.67 7.19 10.92
CA ARG A 145 -16.46 7.65 9.54
C ARG A 145 -15.08 7.28 9.01
N ASP A 146 -14.03 7.43 9.82
CA ASP A 146 -12.67 7.08 9.40
C ASP A 146 -12.48 5.56 9.29
N LEU A 147 -13.12 4.79 10.15
CA LEU A 147 -13.18 3.34 10.06
C LEU A 147 -13.88 2.88 8.77
N GLU A 148 -14.97 3.53 8.37
CA GLU A 148 -15.66 3.26 7.10
C GLU A 148 -14.78 3.60 5.88
N LYS A 149 -14.09 4.75 5.89
CA LYS A 149 -13.11 5.10 4.84
C LYS A 149 -11.98 4.08 4.75
N LEU A 150 -11.48 3.59 5.89
CA LEU A 150 -10.44 2.57 5.93
C LEU A 150 -10.94 1.23 5.38
N LYS A 151 -12.17 0.82 5.70
CA LYS A 151 -12.80 -0.38 5.13
C LYS A 151 -12.88 -0.29 3.61
N PHE A 152 -13.39 0.81 3.06
CA PHE A 152 -13.46 1.01 1.61
C PHE A 152 -12.08 0.96 0.93
N ARG A 153 -11.05 1.56 1.55
CA ARG A 153 -9.67 1.49 1.04
C ARG A 153 -9.13 0.05 1.08
N ASN A 154 -9.42 -0.70 2.13
CA ASN A 154 -9.02 -2.10 2.24
C ASN A 154 -9.69 -2.98 1.17
N GLU A 155 -10.99 -2.82 0.95
CA GLU A 155 -11.70 -3.54 -0.13
C GLU A 155 -11.09 -3.24 -1.50
N LYS A 156 -10.76 -1.97 -1.76
CA LYS A 156 -10.08 -1.57 -2.99
C LYS A 156 -8.69 -2.22 -3.14
N LEU A 157 -7.89 -2.20 -2.08
CA LEU A 157 -6.56 -2.82 -2.07
C LEU A 157 -6.65 -4.35 -2.24
N GLU A 158 -7.66 -4.98 -1.66
CA GLU A 158 -7.91 -6.41 -1.83
C GLU A 158 -8.25 -6.77 -3.28
N ALA A 159 -9.07 -5.95 -3.95
CA ALA A 159 -9.35 -6.10 -5.38
C ALA A 159 -8.10 -5.92 -6.26
N GLU A 160 -7.26 -4.93 -5.96
CA GLU A 160 -5.98 -4.73 -6.66
C GLU A 160 -5.01 -5.90 -6.43
N ALA A 161 -4.93 -6.42 -5.21
CA ALA A 161 -4.12 -7.59 -4.86
C ALA A 161 -4.59 -8.84 -5.61
N LYS A 162 -5.91 -9.04 -5.76
CA LYS A 162 -6.47 -10.14 -6.56
C LYS A 162 -6.05 -10.02 -8.03
N LYS A 163 -6.16 -8.83 -8.62
CA LYS A 163 -5.73 -8.59 -10.01
C LYS A 163 -4.23 -8.85 -10.21
N LEU A 164 -3.40 -8.45 -9.25
CA LEU A 164 -1.96 -8.73 -9.30
C LEU A 164 -1.66 -10.22 -9.23
N ARG A 165 -2.37 -11.00 -8.40
CA ARG A 165 -2.23 -12.47 -8.36
C ARG A 165 -2.62 -13.12 -9.68
N GLU A 166 -3.71 -12.68 -10.30
CA GLU A 166 -4.14 -13.18 -11.62
C GLU A 166 -3.09 -12.87 -12.70
N MET A 167 -2.56 -11.65 -12.72
CA MET A 167 -1.47 -11.27 -13.63
C MET A 167 -0.19 -12.10 -13.40
N GLN A 168 0.16 -12.37 -12.14
CA GLN A 168 1.33 -13.19 -11.80
C GLN A 168 1.17 -14.64 -12.29
N ALA A 169 -0.03 -15.21 -12.17
CA ALA A 169 -0.32 -16.54 -12.71
C ALA A 169 -0.21 -16.56 -14.25
N ALA A 170 -0.71 -15.52 -14.93
CA ALA A 170 -0.59 -15.39 -16.38
C ALA A 170 0.87 -15.25 -16.84
N LEU A 171 1.68 -14.47 -16.11
CA LEU A 171 3.11 -14.34 -16.37
C LEU A 171 3.84 -15.68 -16.20
N GLY A 172 3.59 -16.42 -15.12
CA GLY A 172 4.19 -17.74 -14.92
C GLY A 172 3.84 -18.73 -16.03
N LYS A 173 2.61 -18.69 -16.57
CA LYS A 173 2.23 -19.48 -17.74
C LYS A 173 3.01 -19.05 -18.99
N ALA A 174 3.11 -17.75 -19.25
CA ALA A 174 3.80 -17.22 -20.43
C ALA A 174 5.31 -17.54 -20.40
N GLU A 175 5.94 -17.50 -19.24
CA GLU A 175 7.35 -17.89 -19.07
C GLU A 175 7.57 -19.36 -19.39
N LYS A 176 6.67 -20.24 -18.96
CA LYS A 176 6.72 -21.66 -19.30
C LYS A 176 6.57 -21.89 -20.81
N ASP A 177 5.55 -21.29 -21.42
CA ASP A 177 5.31 -21.40 -22.87
C ASP A 177 6.53 -20.90 -23.68
N LEU A 178 7.19 -19.82 -23.22
CA LEU A 178 8.44 -19.32 -23.82
C LEU A 178 9.61 -20.31 -23.66
N GLY A 179 9.71 -20.95 -22.50
CA GLY A 179 10.69 -22.01 -22.24
C GLY A 179 10.55 -23.16 -23.24
N ASP A 180 9.31 -23.66 -23.41
CA ASP A 180 8.99 -24.76 -24.31
C ASP A 180 9.24 -24.41 -25.79
N MET A 181 8.90 -23.19 -26.22
CA MET A 181 9.22 -22.71 -27.57
C MET A 181 10.73 -22.60 -27.79
N ARG A 182 11.50 -22.19 -26.77
CA ARG A 182 12.95 -22.04 -26.88
C ARG A 182 13.65 -23.39 -27.03
N THR A 183 13.18 -24.43 -26.32
CA THR A 183 13.71 -25.80 -26.48
C THR A 183 13.39 -26.36 -27.86
N SER A 184 12.14 -26.22 -28.32
CA SER A 184 11.73 -26.62 -29.67
C SER A 184 12.58 -25.95 -30.76
N HIS A 185 12.75 -24.63 -30.68
CA HIS A 185 13.58 -23.89 -31.64
C HIS A 185 15.06 -24.30 -31.59
N ALA A 186 15.60 -24.67 -30.41
CA ALA A 186 16.97 -25.18 -30.29
C ALA A 186 17.14 -26.54 -30.98
N GLU A 187 16.15 -27.43 -30.86
CA GLU A 187 16.13 -28.73 -31.52
C GLU A 187 16.02 -28.59 -33.04
N GLU A 188 15.09 -27.77 -33.54
CA GLU A 188 14.95 -27.48 -34.98
C GLU A 188 16.23 -26.87 -35.56
N LYS A 189 16.84 -25.93 -34.85
CA LYS A 189 18.11 -25.32 -35.27
C LYS A 189 19.24 -26.35 -35.35
N LYS A 190 19.30 -27.31 -34.42
CA LYS A 190 20.28 -28.41 -34.46
C LYS A 190 20.02 -29.29 -35.68
N LYS A 191 18.77 -29.68 -35.90
CA LYS A 191 18.36 -30.50 -37.05
C LYS A 191 18.73 -29.85 -38.39
N LEU A 192 18.36 -28.58 -38.58
CA LEU A 192 18.71 -27.81 -39.79
C LEU A 192 20.23 -27.69 -39.97
N LYS A 193 20.99 -27.53 -38.88
CA LYS A 193 22.45 -27.47 -38.95
C LYS A 193 23.06 -28.81 -39.39
N ASP A 194 22.48 -29.92 -38.95
CA ASP A 194 22.90 -31.25 -39.37
C ASP A 194 22.51 -31.50 -40.84
N GLU A 195 21.30 -31.13 -41.27
CA GLU A 195 20.88 -31.19 -42.68
C GLU A 195 21.79 -30.35 -43.60
N ILE A 196 22.18 -29.14 -43.18
CA ILE A 196 23.13 -28.31 -43.93
C ILE A 196 24.49 -28.99 -44.04
N ARG A 197 24.96 -29.69 -42.98
CA ARG A 197 26.21 -30.45 -43.02
C ARG A 197 26.12 -31.57 -44.04
N ASP A 198 25.04 -32.34 -44.01
CA ASP A 198 24.82 -33.48 -44.89
C ASP A 198 24.68 -33.04 -46.35
N LEU A 199 23.91 -31.98 -46.63
CA LEU A 199 23.83 -31.38 -47.96
C LEU A 199 25.19 -30.90 -48.45
N LYS A 200 26.00 -30.27 -47.58
CA LYS A 200 27.34 -29.83 -47.94
C LYS A 200 28.29 -30.99 -48.22
N LEU A 201 28.15 -32.11 -47.51
CA LEU A 201 28.88 -33.34 -47.79
C LEU A 201 28.44 -33.97 -49.12
N ALA A 202 27.14 -33.98 -49.43
CA ALA A 202 26.63 -34.47 -50.70
C ALA A 202 27.08 -33.61 -51.90
N MET A 203 27.36 -32.33 -51.67
CA MET A 203 27.89 -31.39 -52.68
C MET A 203 29.43 -31.44 -52.83
N THR A 204 30.15 -32.36 -52.16
CA THR A 204 31.61 -32.42 -52.34
C THR A 204 31.97 -32.82 -53.77
N PRO A 205 32.91 -32.09 -54.40
CA PRO A 205 33.38 -32.40 -55.75
C PRO A 205 33.87 -33.84 -55.92
N ALA A 206 33.65 -34.42 -57.09
CA ALA A 206 34.20 -35.74 -57.43
C ALA A 206 35.74 -35.69 -57.61
N ALA A 207 36.40 -36.81 -57.39
CA ALA A 207 37.87 -36.90 -57.45
C ALA A 207 38.43 -36.58 -58.85
N ASP A 208 37.67 -36.90 -59.89
CA ASP A 208 37.96 -36.68 -61.31
C ASP A 208 37.39 -35.35 -61.85
N GLU A 209 36.76 -34.54 -61.00
CA GLU A 209 36.09 -33.31 -61.43
C GLU A 209 37.10 -32.21 -61.77
N ALA A 210 36.98 -31.64 -62.97
CA ALA A 210 37.85 -30.58 -63.46
C ALA A 210 37.76 -29.32 -62.57
N VAL A 211 38.89 -28.65 -62.34
CA VAL A 211 38.96 -27.42 -61.49
C VAL A 211 37.97 -26.35 -61.95
N THR A 212 37.79 -26.19 -63.26
CA THR A 212 36.84 -25.25 -63.87
C THR A 212 35.36 -25.58 -63.65
N ALA A 213 35.04 -26.82 -63.26
CA ALA A 213 33.68 -27.24 -62.92
C ALA A 213 33.37 -27.03 -61.43
N ARG A 214 34.39 -27.07 -60.56
CA ARG A 214 34.24 -26.94 -59.09
C ARG A 214 33.76 -25.56 -58.65
N ASP A 215 34.00 -24.53 -59.45
CA ASP A 215 33.60 -23.15 -59.14
C ASP A 215 32.16 -22.83 -59.57
N LEU A 216 31.47 -23.77 -60.24
CA LEU A 216 30.09 -23.59 -60.69
C LEU A 216 29.14 -23.92 -59.53
N THR A 217 28.63 -22.89 -58.87
CA THR A 217 27.79 -23.03 -57.67
C THR A 217 26.30 -22.92 -57.98
N THR A 218 25.94 -22.39 -59.15
CA THR A 218 24.55 -22.22 -59.58
C THR A 218 24.26 -22.95 -60.89
N ARG A 219 23.00 -23.34 -61.08
CA ARG A 219 22.52 -23.91 -62.35
C ARG A 219 22.74 -22.95 -63.52
N ALA A 220 22.65 -21.64 -63.29
CA ALA A 220 22.85 -20.64 -64.33
C ALA A 220 24.29 -20.64 -64.84
N GLU A 221 25.27 -20.62 -63.93
CA GLU A 221 26.71 -20.70 -64.27
C GLU A 221 27.04 -21.98 -65.05
N LEU A 222 26.48 -23.12 -64.64
CA LEU A 222 26.65 -24.39 -65.35
C LEU A 222 26.10 -24.33 -66.78
N VAL A 223 24.88 -23.84 -66.95
CA VAL A 223 24.24 -23.73 -68.27
C VAL A 223 25.02 -22.77 -69.18
N GLU A 224 25.54 -21.67 -68.65
CA GLU A 224 26.39 -20.74 -69.40
C GLU A 224 27.69 -21.41 -69.85
N ARG A 225 28.34 -22.18 -68.97
CA ARG A 225 29.58 -22.90 -69.30
C ARG A 225 29.35 -23.98 -70.36
N ILE A 226 28.24 -24.71 -70.29
CA ILE A 226 27.83 -25.70 -71.31
C ILE A 226 27.62 -25.00 -72.67
N LYS A 227 26.92 -23.87 -72.69
CA LYS A 227 26.72 -23.10 -73.93
C LYS A 227 28.05 -22.66 -74.55
N LYS A 228 28.96 -22.13 -73.73
CA LYS A 228 30.30 -21.72 -74.19
C LYS A 228 31.11 -22.88 -74.74
N LEU A 229 31.16 -24.00 -74.01
CA LEU A 229 31.87 -25.21 -74.46
C LEU A 229 31.28 -25.77 -75.76
N GLY A 230 29.95 -25.76 -75.90
CA GLY A 230 29.28 -26.17 -77.13
C GLY A 230 29.65 -25.31 -78.34
N GLN A 231 29.78 -23.99 -78.15
CA GLN A 231 30.27 -23.08 -79.20
C GLN A 231 31.73 -23.37 -79.55
N ASP A 232 32.59 -23.55 -78.55
CA ASP A 232 34.02 -23.83 -78.75
C ASP A 232 34.24 -25.14 -79.54
N VAL A 233 33.51 -26.21 -79.20
CA VAL A 233 33.56 -27.50 -79.90
C VAL A 233 33.08 -27.37 -81.35
N PHE A 234 31.98 -26.65 -81.59
CA PHE A 234 31.47 -26.42 -82.94
C PHE A 234 32.48 -25.66 -83.81
N ILE A 235 33.11 -24.62 -83.27
CA ILE A 235 34.15 -23.85 -83.95
C ILE A 235 35.37 -24.74 -84.26
N GLY A 236 35.84 -25.52 -83.27
CA GLY A 236 36.98 -26.42 -83.46
C GLY A 236 36.73 -27.53 -84.50
N ALA A 237 35.52 -28.10 -84.52
CA ALA A 237 35.12 -29.12 -85.50
C ALA A 237 35.06 -28.54 -86.92
N LYS A 238 34.49 -27.34 -87.08
CA LYS A 238 34.48 -26.61 -88.36
C LYS A 238 35.91 -26.39 -88.86
N HIS A 239 36.79 -25.89 -87.99
CA HIS A 239 38.19 -25.68 -88.35
C HIS A 239 38.91 -26.97 -88.75
N SER A 240 38.66 -28.07 -88.03
CA SER A 240 39.25 -29.37 -88.33
C SER A 240 38.79 -29.90 -89.68
N TRP A 241 37.50 -29.72 -90.01
CA TRP A 241 36.93 -30.10 -91.31
C TRP A 241 37.52 -29.26 -92.45
N GLU A 242 37.58 -27.93 -92.30
CA GLU A 242 38.21 -27.03 -93.28
C GLU A 242 39.68 -27.38 -93.50
N ASN A 243 40.42 -27.71 -92.42
CA ASN A 243 41.82 -28.11 -92.51
C ASN A 243 42.02 -29.47 -93.19
N ALA A 244 41.17 -30.46 -92.91
CA ALA A 244 41.22 -31.76 -93.59
C ALA A 244 40.86 -31.65 -95.07
N PHE A 245 39.87 -30.81 -95.40
CA PHE A 245 39.50 -30.52 -96.78
C PHE A 245 40.63 -29.85 -97.56
N ALA A 246 41.42 -28.98 -96.93
CA ALA A 246 42.57 -28.34 -97.56
C ALA A 246 43.78 -29.28 -97.81
N GLN A 247 43.78 -30.49 -97.22
CA GLN A 247 44.84 -31.50 -97.40
C GLN A 247 44.51 -32.56 -98.47
N LEU A 248 43.29 -32.52 -99.04
CA LEU A 248 42.84 -33.34 -100.17
C LEU A 248 43.06 -32.60 -101.50
#